data_AF-A0AAJ3PQE0-F1
#
_entry.id   AF-A0AAJ3PQE0-F1
#
_cell.length_a   1.000
_cell.length_b   1.000
_cell.length_c   1.000
_cell.angle_alpha   90.00
_cell.angle_beta   90.00
_cell.angle_gamma   90.00
#
_symmetry.space_group_name_H-M   'P 1'
#
loop_
_entity.id
_entity.type
_entity.pdbx_description
1 polymer ?
#
loop_
_entity_poly.entity_id
_entity_poly.type
_entity_poly.pdbx_seq_one_letter_code
_entity_poly.pdbx_strand_id
1 'polypeptide(L)'
;MTPRTTPDAEPVFELVEQDEIGYETTHVDAFMARAREARDGGAPLTAEEVRQARFATVNGGYATDEVDDELDRLEEELAAAERQAFVAERGDEDWAADLEERVAELVARADRAPAERFRRPSRADAVSYDVDQVDALVDRLRVTLAGAEDSTDPGAEGGLTADDVRRASFGEAEGAAGYEEGQVDAYLDAAVDVLLRRA
;
A
#
# COMPACT_ATOMS: atom_id res chain seq x y z
N MET A 1 -44.08 -2.23 23.39
CA MET A 1 -43.35 -1.74 22.21
C MET A 1 -41.91 -2.16 22.42
N THR A 2 -41.60 -3.39 22.01
CA THR A 2 -40.26 -3.97 22.11
C THR A 2 -39.32 -3.16 21.22
N PRO A 3 -38.17 -2.67 21.71
CA PRO A 3 -37.18 -2.09 20.82
C PRO A 3 -36.72 -3.18 19.86
N ARG A 4 -36.69 -2.80 18.58
CA ARG A 4 -36.21 -3.60 17.47
C ARG A 4 -34.70 -3.76 17.66
N THR A 5 -34.28 -4.94 18.10
CA THR A 5 -32.90 -5.40 17.98
C THR A 5 -32.49 -5.22 16.51
N THR A 6 -31.53 -4.35 16.25
CA THR A 6 -30.83 -4.28 14.96
C THR A 6 -30.21 -5.66 14.73
N PRO A 7 -30.49 -6.36 13.61
CA PRO A 7 -29.88 -7.65 13.36
C PRO A 7 -28.40 -7.45 12.99
N ASP A 8 -27.56 -8.36 13.50
CA ASP A 8 -26.24 -8.76 12.98
C ASP A 8 -25.35 -7.68 12.33
N ALA A 9 -24.44 -7.11 13.13
CA ALA A 9 -23.09 -6.90 12.61
C ALA A 9 -22.37 -8.24 12.81
N GLU A 10 -22.27 -9.03 11.74
CA GLU A 10 -21.47 -10.25 11.73
C GLU A 10 -20.04 -9.95 12.25
N PRO A 11 -19.36 -10.90 12.89
CA PRO A 11 -17.97 -10.67 13.27
C PRO A 11 -17.19 -10.35 12.00
N VAL A 12 -16.66 -9.12 11.92
CA VAL A 12 -16.15 -8.57 10.64
C VAL A 12 -14.88 -9.30 10.20
N PHE A 13 -14.17 -9.92 11.15
CA PHE A 13 -12.95 -10.69 10.94
C PHE A 13 -12.89 -11.85 11.93
N GLU A 14 -12.26 -12.96 11.53
CA GLU A 14 -11.95 -14.10 12.38
C GLU A 14 -10.94 -13.71 13.47
N LEU A 15 -11.07 -14.30 14.66
CA LEU A 15 -10.07 -14.18 15.72
C LEU A 15 -9.10 -15.35 15.62
N VAL A 16 -7.80 -15.07 15.73
CA VAL A 16 -6.75 -16.10 15.79
C VAL A 16 -6.75 -16.83 17.14
N GLU A 17 -6.01 -17.93 17.26
CA GLU A 17 -5.87 -18.63 18.53
C GLU A 17 -5.22 -17.73 19.61
N GLN A 18 -5.46 -18.03 20.89
CA GLN A 18 -4.99 -17.19 22.01
C GLN A 18 -3.45 -17.15 22.16
N ASP A 19 -2.74 -18.05 21.48
CA ASP A 19 -1.28 -18.09 21.40
C ASP A 19 -0.72 -17.52 20.09
N GLU A 20 -1.60 -17.10 19.17
CA GLU A 20 -1.26 -16.45 17.92
C GLU A 20 -1.42 -14.93 18.01
N ILE A 21 -0.61 -14.21 17.22
CA ILE A 21 -0.61 -12.75 17.18
C ILE A 21 -1.57 -12.29 16.09
N GLY A 22 -2.55 -11.46 16.46
CA GLY A 22 -3.48 -10.80 15.54
C GLY A 22 -3.51 -9.28 15.76
N TYR A 23 -4.26 -8.55 14.93
CA TYR A 23 -4.46 -7.13 15.13
C TYR A 23 -5.41 -6.83 16.30
N GLU A 24 -5.16 -5.73 17.01
CA GLU A 24 -6.00 -5.28 18.12
C GLU A 24 -7.38 -4.87 17.60
N THR A 25 -8.40 -5.52 18.13
CA THR A 25 -9.75 -5.48 17.58
C THR A 25 -10.38 -4.09 17.68
N THR A 26 -10.13 -3.36 18.77
CA THR A 26 -10.67 -2.01 18.97
C THR A 26 -10.13 -1.02 17.94
N HIS A 27 -8.84 -1.12 17.61
CA HIS A 27 -8.20 -0.28 16.60
C HIS A 27 -8.76 -0.56 15.21
N VAL A 28 -8.89 -1.83 14.84
CA VAL A 28 -9.46 -2.24 13.55
C VAL A 28 -10.93 -1.82 13.45
N ASP A 29 -11.74 -2.10 14.46
CA ASP A 29 -13.17 -1.74 14.49
C ASP A 29 -13.38 -0.23 14.38
N ALA A 30 -12.55 0.57 15.07
CA ALA A 30 -12.59 2.02 15.00
C ALA A 30 -12.26 2.54 13.58
N PHE A 31 -11.26 1.94 12.93
CA PHE A 31 -10.89 2.28 11.56
C PHE A 31 -12.01 1.93 10.57
N MET A 32 -12.58 0.73 10.68
CA MET A 32 -13.70 0.30 9.82
C MET A 32 -14.97 1.12 10.05
N ALA A 33 -15.23 1.56 11.29
CA ALA A 33 -16.31 2.49 11.58
C ALA A 33 -16.09 3.85 10.89
N ARG A 34 -14.86 4.38 10.92
CA ARG A 34 -14.49 5.60 10.20
C ARG A 34 -14.66 5.45 8.67
N ALA A 35 -14.26 4.31 8.12
CA ALA A 35 -14.43 4.03 6.68
C ALA A 35 -15.91 4.01 6.27
N ARG A 36 -16.79 3.41 7.09
CA ARG A 36 -18.25 3.42 6.87
C ARG A 36 -18.82 4.84 6.96
N GLU A 37 -18.40 5.63 7.96
CA GLU A 37 -18.82 7.02 8.10
C GLU A 37 -18.42 7.87 6.89
N ALA A 38 -17.21 7.69 6.35
CA ALA A 38 -16.77 8.38 5.14
C ALA A 38 -17.68 8.09 3.94
N ARG A 39 -18.11 6.82 3.77
CA ARG A 39 -19.05 6.41 2.71
C ARG A 39 -20.45 7.02 2.89
N ASP A 40 -20.88 7.21 4.13
CA ASP A 40 -22.17 7.83 4.47
C ASP A 40 -22.16 9.38 4.40
N GLY A 41 -21.08 9.97 3.88
CA GLY A 41 -20.94 11.42 3.68
C GLY A 41 -20.34 12.17 4.88
N GLY A 42 -19.71 11.44 5.80
CA GLY A 42 -18.90 12.01 6.88
C GLY A 42 -17.54 12.53 6.41
N ALA A 43 -16.57 12.61 7.34
CA ALA A 43 -15.23 13.05 6.99
C ALA A 43 -14.61 12.10 5.95
N PRO A 44 -14.03 12.60 4.84
CA PRO A 44 -13.48 11.75 3.80
C PRO A 44 -12.32 10.91 4.37
N LEU A 45 -12.26 9.67 3.89
CA LEU A 45 -11.13 8.76 4.07
C LEU A 45 -10.50 8.57 2.70
N THR A 46 -9.19 8.74 2.61
CA THR A 46 -8.43 8.60 1.37
C THR A 46 -7.81 7.21 1.22
N ALA A 47 -7.50 6.80 -0.01
CA ALA A 47 -6.77 5.55 -0.27
C ALA A 47 -5.40 5.55 0.46
N GLU A 48 -4.73 6.70 0.48
CA GLU A 48 -3.47 6.88 1.20
C GLU A 48 -3.61 6.65 2.71
N GLU A 49 -4.69 7.14 3.33
CA GLU A 49 -4.94 6.92 4.76
C GLU A 49 -5.21 5.45 5.10
N VAL A 50 -5.77 4.67 4.17
CA VAL A 50 -5.93 3.22 4.33
C VAL A 50 -4.59 2.52 4.28
N ARG A 51 -3.74 2.84 3.29
CA ARG A 51 -2.39 2.26 3.15
C ARG A 51 -1.49 2.54 4.35
N GLN A 52 -1.60 3.74 4.91
CA GLN A 52 -0.83 4.16 6.08
C GLN A 52 -1.43 3.67 7.41
N ALA A 53 -2.57 2.99 7.40
CA ALA A 53 -3.17 2.45 8.62
C ALA A 53 -2.19 1.48 9.31
N ARG A 54 -2.09 1.60 10.63
CA ARG A 54 -1.26 0.74 11.46
C ARG A 54 -2.05 0.34 12.69
N PHE A 55 -2.12 -0.96 12.95
CA PHE A 55 -2.79 -1.51 14.10
C PHE A 55 -1.77 -2.07 15.08
N ALA A 56 -2.09 -1.97 16.38
CA ALA A 56 -1.32 -2.67 17.38
C ALA A 56 -1.57 -4.19 17.24
N THR A 57 -0.62 -5.02 17.66
CA THR A 57 -0.78 -6.47 17.65
C THR A 57 -0.97 -7.01 19.07
N VAL A 58 -1.83 -8.02 19.21
CA VAL A 58 -2.20 -8.67 20.48
C VAL A 58 -2.39 -10.17 20.28
N ASN A 59 -2.23 -10.94 21.36
CA ASN A 59 -2.56 -12.36 21.35
C ASN A 59 -4.08 -12.56 21.21
N GLY A 60 -4.52 -13.45 20.31
CA GLY A 60 -5.94 -13.71 20.06
C GLY A 60 -6.70 -12.52 19.46
N GLY A 61 -5.99 -11.65 18.71
CA GLY A 61 -6.58 -10.54 17.96
C GLY A 61 -7.29 -10.98 16.68
N TYR A 62 -7.66 -10.02 15.82
CA TYR A 62 -8.18 -10.35 14.49
C TYR A 62 -7.09 -10.93 13.59
N ALA A 63 -7.45 -11.89 12.74
CA ALA A 63 -6.58 -12.49 11.74
C ALA A 63 -6.03 -11.39 10.82
N THR A 64 -4.69 -11.27 10.80
CA THR A 64 -4.02 -10.19 10.05
C THR A 64 -4.33 -10.28 8.57
N ASP A 65 -4.30 -11.48 8.00
CA ASP A 65 -4.55 -11.70 6.57
C ASP A 65 -5.96 -11.25 6.15
N GLU A 66 -6.98 -11.50 6.97
CA GLU A 66 -8.36 -11.11 6.64
C GLU A 66 -8.59 -9.61 6.76
N VAL A 67 -7.96 -8.97 7.74
CA VAL A 67 -7.99 -7.51 7.90
C VAL A 67 -7.25 -6.84 6.75
N ASP A 68 -6.05 -7.32 6.40
CA ASP A 68 -5.23 -6.76 5.32
C ASP A 68 -5.95 -6.90 3.97
N ASP A 69 -6.55 -8.06 3.67
CA ASP A 69 -7.35 -8.27 2.45
C ASP A 69 -8.54 -7.29 2.34
N GLU A 70 -9.18 -6.96 3.47
CA GLU A 70 -10.30 -6.02 3.47
C GLU A 70 -9.82 -4.56 3.36
N LEU A 71 -8.67 -4.22 3.94
CA LEU A 71 -8.03 -2.93 3.71
C LEU A 71 -7.63 -2.75 2.24
N ASP A 72 -7.11 -3.79 1.59
CA ASP A 72 -6.77 -3.77 0.17
C ASP A 72 -8.01 -3.46 -0.69
N ARG A 73 -9.14 -4.14 -0.43
CA ARG A 73 -10.41 -3.86 -1.12
C ARG A 73 -10.89 -2.44 -0.88
N LEU A 74 -10.81 -1.96 0.37
CA LEU A 74 -11.21 -0.61 0.71
C LEU A 74 -10.33 0.44 0.00
N GLU A 75 -9.01 0.21 -0.08
CA GLU A 75 -8.07 1.09 -0.76
C GLU A 75 -8.38 1.18 -2.26
N GLU A 76 -8.62 0.05 -2.93
CA GLU A 76 -9.00 0.00 -4.35
C GLU A 76 -10.29 0.79 -4.63
N GLU A 77 -11.32 0.61 -3.80
CA GLU A 77 -12.59 1.34 -3.92
C GLU A 77 -12.41 2.86 -3.74
N LEU A 78 -11.59 3.26 -2.77
CA LEU A 78 -11.30 4.68 -2.53
C LEU A 78 -10.46 5.28 -3.66
N ALA A 79 -9.45 4.58 -4.15
CA ALA A 79 -8.62 5.03 -5.27
C ALA A 79 -9.48 5.24 -6.54
N ALA A 80 -10.41 4.32 -6.81
CA ALA A 80 -11.37 4.45 -7.91
C ALA A 80 -12.31 5.65 -7.73
N ALA A 81 -12.79 5.90 -6.51
CA ALA A 81 -13.65 7.04 -6.20
C ALA A 81 -12.90 8.38 -6.31
N GLU A 82 -11.67 8.46 -5.81
CA GLU A 82 -10.79 9.63 -5.93
C GLU A 82 -10.50 9.97 -7.40
N ARG A 83 -10.19 8.95 -8.21
CA ARG A 83 -10.02 9.11 -9.65
C ARG A 83 -11.28 9.68 -10.30
N GLN A 84 -12.44 9.10 -10.01
CA GLN A 84 -13.72 9.59 -10.57
C GLN A 84 -14.01 11.04 -10.17
N ALA A 85 -13.72 11.40 -8.92
CA ALA A 85 -13.88 12.78 -8.45
C ALA A 85 -12.91 13.74 -9.16
N PHE A 86 -11.64 13.35 -9.34
CA PHE A 86 -10.64 14.16 -10.04
C PHE A 86 -11.02 14.35 -11.51
N VAL A 87 -11.39 13.27 -12.21
CA VAL A 87 -11.83 13.32 -13.61
C VAL A 87 -13.11 14.15 -13.77
N ALA A 88 -14.06 14.04 -12.85
CA ALA A 88 -15.28 14.85 -12.88
C ALA A 88 -15.02 16.36 -12.68
N GLU A 89 -14.01 16.72 -11.89
CA GLU A 89 -13.64 18.11 -11.61
C GLU A 89 -12.74 18.71 -12.71
N ARG A 90 -11.75 17.95 -13.20
CA ARG A 90 -10.63 18.46 -14.00
C ARG A 90 -10.50 17.83 -15.39
N GLY A 91 -11.13 16.67 -15.60
CA GLY A 91 -11.10 15.94 -16.87
C GLY A 91 -9.98 14.90 -16.95
N ASP A 92 -10.11 14.00 -17.93
CA ASP A 92 -9.21 12.86 -18.12
C ASP A 92 -7.79 13.26 -18.54
N GLU A 93 -7.62 14.37 -19.28
CA GLU A 93 -6.30 14.84 -19.72
C GLU A 93 -5.43 15.30 -18.54
N ASP A 94 -6.01 16.03 -17.59
CA ASP A 94 -5.32 16.46 -16.37
C ASP A 94 -4.97 15.26 -15.47
N TRP A 95 -5.83 14.23 -15.44
CA TRP A 95 -5.55 12.98 -14.72
C TRP A 95 -4.37 12.23 -15.33
N ALA A 96 -4.35 12.08 -16.65
CA ALA A 96 -3.26 11.41 -17.35
C ALA A 96 -1.92 12.15 -17.13
N ALA A 97 -1.92 13.48 -17.21
CA ALA A 97 -0.73 14.29 -16.97
C ALA A 97 -0.20 14.14 -15.54
N ASP A 98 -1.09 14.19 -14.53
CA ASP A 98 -0.73 14.00 -13.11
C ASP A 98 -0.16 12.58 -12.86
N LEU A 99 -0.72 11.56 -13.50
CA LEU A 99 -0.22 10.20 -13.42
C LEU A 99 1.15 10.04 -14.10
N GLU A 100 1.33 10.62 -15.29
CA GLU A 100 2.61 10.62 -16.01
C GLU A 100 3.72 11.29 -15.21
N GLU A 101 3.41 12.41 -14.54
CA GLU A 101 4.36 13.12 -13.67
C GLU A 101 4.83 12.21 -12.52
N ARG A 102 3.91 11.58 -11.79
CA ARG A 102 4.26 10.64 -10.71
C ARG A 102 5.08 9.46 -11.20
N VAL A 103 4.72 8.89 -12.35
CA VAL A 103 5.48 7.80 -12.98
C VAL A 103 6.90 8.25 -13.31
N ALA A 104 7.06 9.44 -13.88
CA ALA A 104 8.36 9.98 -14.24
C ALA A 104 9.25 10.17 -13.00
N GLU A 105 8.70 10.60 -11.87
CA GLU A 105 9.43 10.71 -10.60
C GLU A 105 9.94 9.35 -10.10
N LEU A 106 9.06 8.34 -10.11
CA LEU A 106 9.42 6.98 -9.70
C LEU A 106 10.49 6.37 -10.62
N VAL A 107 10.33 6.53 -11.94
CA VAL A 107 11.30 6.04 -12.92
C VAL A 107 12.64 6.77 -12.78
N ALA A 108 12.64 8.11 -12.66
CA ALA A 108 13.88 8.88 -12.48
C ALA A 108 14.67 8.45 -11.23
N ARG A 109 13.95 7.99 -10.20
CA ARG A 109 14.54 7.41 -9.00
C ARG A 109 15.10 6.01 -9.24
N ALA A 110 14.35 5.14 -9.91
CA ALA A 110 14.78 3.79 -10.28
C ALA A 110 15.98 3.79 -11.25
N ASP A 111 16.12 4.85 -12.03
CA ASP A 111 17.20 5.06 -13.00
C ASP A 111 18.57 5.36 -12.38
N ARG A 112 18.63 5.67 -11.09
CA ARG A 112 19.90 5.79 -10.38
C ARG A 112 20.62 4.45 -10.35
N ALA A 113 21.95 4.50 -10.28
CA ALA A 113 22.76 3.30 -10.22
C ALA A 113 22.37 2.44 -9.00
N PRO A 114 22.52 1.10 -9.10
CA PRO A 114 22.35 0.22 -7.95
C PRO A 114 23.18 0.69 -6.76
N ALA A 115 22.69 0.45 -5.55
CA ALA A 115 23.22 0.93 -4.27
C ALA A 115 23.22 2.46 -4.06
N GLU A 116 22.84 3.26 -5.07
CA GLU A 116 22.76 4.73 -5.03
C GLU A 116 21.32 5.25 -5.15
N ARG A 117 20.34 4.33 -5.18
CA ARG A 117 18.94 4.70 -5.21
C ARG A 117 18.61 5.39 -3.90
N PHE A 118 18.62 4.71 -2.77
CA PHE A 118 18.25 5.29 -1.46
C PHE A 118 19.43 5.74 -0.63
N ARG A 119 19.15 6.61 0.34
CA ARG A 119 20.12 7.06 1.33
C ARG A 119 20.45 5.91 2.26
N ARG A 120 21.61 6.04 2.89
CA ARG A 120 22.07 5.17 3.96
C ARG A 120 21.72 5.82 5.31
N PRO A 121 21.30 5.05 6.33
CA PRO A 121 21.12 5.58 7.67
C PRO A 121 22.39 6.27 8.18
N SER A 122 22.20 7.35 8.94
CA SER A 122 23.31 8.11 9.52
C SER A 122 23.91 7.47 10.79
N ARG A 123 23.14 6.61 11.47
CA ARG A 123 23.58 5.86 12.65
C ARG A 123 24.04 4.47 12.23
N ALA A 124 25.16 4.02 12.78
CA ALA A 124 25.74 2.72 12.46
C ALA A 124 24.89 1.54 12.96
N ASP A 125 24.15 1.76 14.05
CA ASP A 125 23.26 0.81 14.72
C ASP A 125 21.79 0.92 14.28
N ALA A 126 21.48 1.75 13.27
CA ALA A 126 20.12 1.81 12.74
C ALA A 126 19.80 0.57 11.90
N VAL A 127 18.58 0.07 12.05
CA VAL A 127 18.03 -0.95 11.16
C VAL A 127 17.89 -0.37 9.74
N SER A 128 18.10 -1.21 8.73
CA SER A 128 18.07 -0.84 7.33
C SER A 128 17.67 -2.02 6.47
N TYR A 129 17.20 -1.77 5.25
CA TYR A 129 16.86 -2.83 4.32
C TYR A 129 18.04 -3.28 3.46
N ASP A 130 18.09 -4.56 3.14
CA ASP A 130 19.03 -5.14 2.20
C ASP A 130 18.96 -4.44 0.83
N VAL A 131 20.10 -3.92 0.38
CA VAL A 131 20.20 -3.10 -0.83
C VAL A 131 19.90 -3.90 -2.09
N ASP A 132 20.39 -5.13 -2.15
CA ASP A 132 20.27 -5.96 -3.35
C ASP A 132 18.80 -6.37 -3.56
N GLN A 133 18.09 -6.69 -2.49
CA GLN A 133 16.66 -7.02 -2.54
C GLN A 133 15.79 -5.81 -2.88
N VAL A 134 16.06 -4.65 -2.28
CA VAL A 134 15.36 -3.40 -2.63
C VAL A 134 15.62 -3.05 -4.10
N ASP A 135 16.87 -3.12 -4.55
CA ASP A 135 17.22 -2.79 -5.92
C ASP A 135 16.58 -3.74 -6.94
N ALA A 136 16.48 -5.04 -6.62
CA ALA A 136 15.82 -6.01 -7.46
C ALA A 136 14.32 -5.71 -7.62
N LEU A 137 13.62 -5.31 -6.55
CA LEU A 137 12.22 -4.89 -6.66
C LEU A 137 12.09 -3.60 -7.47
N VAL A 138 12.97 -2.63 -7.25
CA VAL A 138 12.97 -1.35 -7.97
C VAL A 138 13.22 -1.53 -9.47
N ASP A 139 14.05 -2.50 -9.87
CA ASP A 139 14.24 -2.85 -11.28
C ASP A 139 12.96 -3.42 -11.90
N ARG A 140 12.24 -4.29 -11.19
CA ARG A 140 10.95 -4.81 -11.64
C ARG A 140 9.88 -3.71 -11.71
N LEU A 141 9.86 -2.81 -10.75
CA LEU A 141 8.99 -1.62 -10.75
C LEU A 141 9.31 -0.73 -11.93
N ARG A 142 10.58 -0.46 -12.22
CA ARG A 142 11.00 0.31 -13.39
C ARG A 142 10.45 -0.29 -14.68
N VAL A 143 10.60 -1.60 -14.87
CA VAL A 143 10.08 -2.30 -16.06
C VAL A 143 8.55 -2.20 -16.13
N THR A 144 7.86 -2.39 -15.01
CA THR A 144 6.39 -2.29 -14.92
C THR A 144 5.90 -0.87 -15.26
N LEU A 145 6.57 0.14 -14.69
CA LEU A 145 6.20 1.54 -14.85
C LEU A 145 6.48 2.06 -16.26
N ALA A 146 7.60 1.63 -16.86
CA ALA A 146 8.02 2.01 -18.20
C ALA A 146 7.39 1.17 -19.34
N GLY A 147 6.90 -0.04 -19.04
CA GLY A 147 6.51 -1.05 -20.02
C GLY A 147 5.01 -1.35 -20.11
N ALA A 148 4.14 -0.45 -19.62
CA ALA A 148 2.68 -0.65 -19.63
C ALA A 148 2.01 -0.71 -21.03
N GLU A 149 2.77 -0.75 -22.14
CA GLU A 149 2.22 -0.93 -23.48
C GLU A 149 2.96 -1.95 -24.38
N ASP A 150 4.15 -2.48 -24.03
CA ASP A 150 4.99 -3.22 -25.00
C ASP A 150 5.77 -4.43 -24.44
N SER A 151 5.12 -5.29 -23.65
CA SER A 151 5.69 -6.59 -23.26
C SER A 151 5.21 -7.71 -24.20
N THR A 152 6.01 -8.01 -25.22
CA THR A 152 5.86 -9.19 -26.10
C THR A 152 6.78 -10.33 -25.63
N ASP A 153 6.64 -10.76 -24.38
CA ASP A 153 7.22 -12.03 -23.89
C ASP A 153 6.11 -12.89 -23.25
N PRO A 154 5.66 -13.97 -23.91
CA PRO A 154 4.55 -14.79 -23.44
C PRO A 154 4.92 -15.71 -22.26
N GLY A 155 6.12 -15.59 -21.68
CA GLY A 155 6.53 -16.26 -20.43
C GLY A 155 6.67 -15.31 -19.22
N ALA A 156 6.58 -14.00 -19.41
CA ALA A 156 6.53 -13.00 -18.35
C ALA A 156 5.07 -12.59 -18.13
N GLU A 157 4.33 -13.39 -17.36
CA GLU A 157 2.99 -13.00 -16.92
C GLU A 157 3.09 -11.77 -15.99
N GLY A 158 2.65 -10.61 -16.49
CA GLY A 158 2.28 -9.42 -15.70
C GLY A 158 3.43 -8.55 -15.18
N GLY A 159 3.30 -7.24 -15.35
CA GLY A 159 4.04 -6.29 -14.50
C GLY A 159 3.65 -6.46 -13.02
N LEU A 160 4.40 -5.85 -12.11
CA LEU A 160 4.07 -5.87 -10.69
C LEU A 160 2.68 -5.24 -10.45
N THR A 161 1.85 -5.92 -9.69
CA THR A 161 0.59 -5.38 -9.17
C THR A 161 0.85 -4.54 -7.92
N ALA A 162 -0.12 -3.73 -7.49
CA ALA A 162 -0.05 -3.01 -6.22
C ALA A 162 0.18 -3.96 -5.03
N ASP A 163 -0.51 -5.11 -5.07
CA ASP A 163 -0.41 -6.19 -4.10
C ASP A 163 0.99 -6.81 -3.99
N ASP A 164 1.62 -7.11 -5.13
CA ASP A 164 2.99 -7.64 -5.18
C ASP A 164 3.99 -6.70 -4.49
N VAL A 165 3.76 -5.38 -4.60
CA VAL A 165 4.62 -4.36 -3.99
C VAL A 165 4.38 -4.25 -2.48
N ARG A 166 3.12 -4.30 -2.03
CA ARG A 166 2.77 -4.27 -0.60
C ARG A 166 3.33 -5.48 0.15
N ARG A 167 3.26 -6.67 -0.46
CA ARG A 167 3.75 -7.92 0.13
C ARG A 167 5.26 -8.10 0.03
N ALA A 168 5.96 -7.17 -0.63
CA ALA A 168 7.40 -7.23 -0.72
C ALA A 168 8.02 -7.01 0.66
N SER A 169 8.89 -7.93 1.06
CA SER A 169 9.67 -7.84 2.29
C SER A 169 11.15 -7.91 1.98
N PHE A 170 11.93 -7.22 2.81
CA PHE A 170 13.38 -7.15 2.69
C PHE A 170 14.04 -7.72 3.93
N GLY A 171 15.22 -8.30 3.73
CA GLY A 171 16.11 -8.73 4.80
C GLY A 171 16.63 -7.51 5.55
N GLU A 172 16.89 -7.73 6.83
CA GLU A 172 17.47 -6.73 7.72
C GLU A 172 18.98 -6.60 7.47
N ALA A 173 19.45 -5.36 7.42
CA ALA A 173 20.85 -4.96 7.41
C ALA A 173 21.08 -3.87 8.47
N GLU A 174 22.35 -3.56 8.77
CA GLU A 174 22.71 -2.57 9.79
C GLU A 174 23.41 -1.34 9.20
N GLY A 175 22.94 -0.16 9.63
CA GLY A 175 23.53 1.13 9.34
C GLY A 175 23.77 1.34 7.85
N ALA A 176 24.99 1.74 7.49
CA ALA A 176 25.33 2.07 6.12
C ALA A 176 25.41 0.85 5.17
N ALA A 177 25.23 -0.38 5.67
CA ALA A 177 25.20 -1.58 4.83
C ALA A 177 23.88 -1.72 4.06
N GLY A 178 22.78 -1.17 4.59
CA GLY A 178 21.46 -1.18 3.94
C GLY A 178 20.96 0.22 3.55
N TYR A 179 19.75 0.26 3.00
CA TYR A 179 19.02 1.49 2.71
C TYR A 179 18.17 1.94 3.90
N GLU A 180 17.98 3.25 4.04
CA GLU A 180 17.09 3.83 5.06
C GLU A 180 15.63 3.42 4.78
N GLU A 181 15.04 2.66 5.71
CA GLU A 181 13.72 2.01 5.57
C GLU A 181 12.64 3.02 5.16
N GLY A 182 12.52 4.13 5.90
CA GLY A 182 11.49 5.12 5.65
C GLY A 182 11.55 5.78 4.25
N GLN A 183 12.73 5.83 3.61
CA GLN A 183 12.82 6.33 2.23
C GLN A 183 12.38 5.26 1.22
N VAL A 184 12.67 3.99 1.51
CA VAL A 184 12.22 2.85 0.69
C VAL A 184 10.71 2.73 0.80
N ASP A 185 10.16 2.70 2.01
CA ASP A 185 8.73 2.59 2.28
C ASP A 185 7.94 3.68 1.55
N ALA A 186 8.35 4.95 1.70
CA ALA A 186 7.68 6.07 1.02
C ALA A 186 7.72 5.97 -0.52
N TYR A 187 8.76 5.35 -1.08
CA TYR A 187 8.82 5.09 -2.53
C TYR A 187 7.90 3.94 -2.94
N LEU A 188 7.81 2.87 -2.14
CA LEU A 188 6.91 1.76 -2.41
C LEU A 188 5.44 2.20 -2.26
N ASP A 189 5.13 3.03 -1.27
CA ASP A 189 3.82 3.65 -1.11
C ASP A 189 3.44 4.45 -2.36
N ALA A 190 4.32 5.34 -2.82
CA ALA A 190 4.09 6.10 -4.05
C ALA A 190 3.94 5.20 -5.30
N ALA A 191 4.64 4.06 -5.35
CA ALA A 191 4.50 3.09 -6.43
C ALA A 191 3.15 2.37 -6.39
N VAL A 192 2.68 1.96 -5.20
CA VAL A 192 1.35 1.36 -4.99
C VAL A 192 0.26 2.32 -5.45
N ASP A 193 0.34 3.59 -5.05
CA ASP A 193 -0.59 4.63 -5.49
C ASP A 193 -0.67 4.73 -7.01
N VAL A 194 0.49 4.80 -7.70
CA VAL A 194 0.54 4.86 -9.17
C VAL A 194 -0.05 3.60 -9.83
N LEU A 195 0.22 2.42 -9.27
CA LEU A 195 -0.30 1.15 -9.81
C LEU A 195 -1.82 1.06 -9.68
N LEU A 196 -2.38 1.48 -8.54
CA LEU A 196 -3.83 1.55 -8.34
C LEU A 196 -4.50 2.56 -9.27
N ARG A 197 -3.88 3.72 -9.48
CA ARG A 197 -4.41 4.78 -10.35
C ARG A 197 -4.38 4.44 -11.83
N ARG A 198 -3.57 3.45 -12.23
CA ARG A 198 -3.46 2.93 -13.61
C ARG A 198 -4.51 1.87 -13.95
N ALA A 199 -5.04 1.16 -12.95
CA ALA A 199 -6.05 0.12 -13.12
C ALA A 199 -7.42 0.69 -13.55
#